data_AF-A0A4Y3GAF3-F1
#
_entry.id   AF-A0A4Y3GAF3-F1
#
_cell.length_a   1.000
_cell.length_b   1.000
_cell.length_c   1.000
_cell.angle_alpha   90.00
_cell.angle_beta   90.00
_cell.angle_gamma   90.00
#
_symmetry.space_group_name_H-M   'P 1'
#
loop_
_entity.id
_entity.type
_entity.pdbx_description
1 polymer ?
#
loop_
_entity_poly.entity_id
_entity_poly.type
_entity_poly.pdbx_seq_one_letter_code
_entity_poly.pdbx_strand_id
1 'polypeptide(L)'
;MPRFVILEHTGIPNDPCGRHYDLLIEDGDICQTWRLGHLPVVGAAPQLAVSLPPHRLAWLDRSSAEVSGGRGYARRVLKGQFSTLLPLKTGHLLRLHLSGPDLDGILTIDGDKLQILPLAL
;
A
#
# COMPACT_ATOMS: atom_id res chain seq x y z
N MET A 1 11.21 7.67 -10.80
CA MET A 1 9.81 7.19 -10.92
C MET A 1 9.27 7.04 -9.51
N PRO A 2 8.01 7.42 -9.26
CA PRO A 2 7.44 7.38 -7.92
C PRO A 2 7.29 5.93 -7.45
N ARG A 3 7.45 5.72 -6.15
CA ARG A 3 7.62 4.41 -5.52
C ARG A 3 6.37 3.99 -4.75
N PHE A 4 6.20 2.68 -4.61
CA PHE A 4 5.30 2.11 -3.62
C PHE A 4 6.03 1.08 -2.76
N VAL A 5 5.54 0.90 -1.54
CA VAL A 5 5.92 -0.23 -0.69
C VAL A 5 4.68 -0.81 0.00
N ILE A 6 4.76 -2.07 0.38
CA ILE A 6 3.83 -2.66 1.34
C ILE A 6 4.63 -3.06 2.57
N LEU A 7 4.19 -2.58 3.74
CA LEU A 7 4.76 -2.90 5.03
C LEU A 7 3.86 -3.92 5.72
N GLU A 8 4.44 -4.98 6.29
CA GLU A 8 3.80 -5.81 7.29
C GLU A 8 4.01 -5.16 8.66
N HIS A 9 2.92 -4.92 9.37
CA HIS A 9 2.93 -4.40 10.74
C HIS A 9 2.57 -5.51 11.72
N THR A 10 3.34 -5.63 12.80
CA THR A 10 3.12 -6.61 13.87
C THR A 10 3.32 -5.98 15.25
N GLY A 11 2.83 -6.62 16.31
CA GLY A 11 3.11 -6.21 17.68
C GLY A 11 2.45 -4.90 18.12
N ILE A 12 1.37 -4.50 17.45
CA ILE A 12 0.58 -3.33 17.84
C ILE A 12 -0.33 -3.70 19.03
N PRO A 13 -0.29 -2.93 20.13
CA PRO A 13 -1.25 -3.09 21.22
C PRO A 13 -2.68 -2.94 20.69
N ASN A 14 -3.55 -3.90 21.01
CA ASN A 14 -4.96 -3.94 20.59
C ASN A 14 -5.21 -4.18 19.08
N ASP A 15 -4.24 -4.73 18.33
CA ASP A 15 -4.55 -5.29 17.01
C ASP A 15 -5.13 -6.71 17.18
N PRO A 16 -6.44 -6.92 16.95
CA PRO A 16 -7.08 -8.22 17.19
C PRO A 16 -6.54 -9.34 16.31
N CYS A 17 -5.94 -9.01 15.17
CA CYS A 17 -5.33 -9.99 14.26
C CYS A 17 -3.82 -10.16 14.51
N GLY A 18 -3.22 -9.31 15.35
CA GLY A 18 -1.78 -9.28 15.64
C GLY A 18 -0.90 -8.84 14.45
N ARG A 19 -1.49 -8.66 13.27
CA ARG A 19 -0.82 -8.29 12.02
C ARG A 19 -1.79 -7.61 11.06
N HIS A 20 -1.26 -6.63 10.32
CA HIS A 20 -1.89 -6.07 9.12
C HIS A 20 -0.82 -5.61 8.12
N TYR A 21 -1.27 -5.03 7.01
CA TYR A 21 -0.38 -4.48 6.00
C TYR A 21 -0.72 -3.02 5.71
N ASP A 22 0.30 -2.19 5.50
CA ASP A 22 0.13 -0.81 5.06
C ASP A 22 0.67 -0.65 3.64
N LEU A 23 -0.17 -0.21 2.71
CA LEU A 23 0.23 0.23 1.38
C LEU A 23 0.62 1.70 1.44
N LEU A 24 1.85 2.01 1.05
CA LEU A 24 2.36 3.38 0.93
C LEU A 24 2.60 3.70 -0.55
N ILE A 25 2.00 4.79 -1.03
CA ILE A 25 2.19 5.36 -2.37
C ILE A 25 2.88 6.71 -2.23
N GLU A 26 4.04 6.90 -2.85
CA GLU A 26 4.76 8.18 -2.89
C GLU A 26 3.92 9.26 -3.58
N ASP A 27 3.71 10.39 -2.90
CA ASP A 27 2.92 11.54 -3.37
C ASP A 27 3.59 12.84 -2.89
N GLY A 28 4.47 13.40 -3.73
CA GLY A 28 5.31 14.54 -3.36
C GLY A 28 6.20 14.22 -2.16
N ASP A 29 6.03 14.98 -1.08
CA ASP A 29 6.86 14.88 0.14
C ASP A 29 6.31 13.90 1.20
N ILE A 30 5.22 13.19 0.87
CA ILE A 30 4.54 12.26 1.77
C ILE A 30 4.28 10.91 1.09
N CYS A 31 3.82 9.93 1.87
CA CYS A 31 3.19 8.73 1.36
C CYS A 31 1.70 8.72 1.69
N GLN A 32 0.85 8.67 0.67
CA GLN A 32 -0.56 8.29 0.88
C GLN A 32 -0.59 6.84 1.37
N THR A 33 -1.36 6.59 2.43
CA THR A 33 -1.30 5.31 3.13
C THR A 33 -2.68 4.70 3.35
N TRP A 34 -2.76 3.39 3.15
CA TRP A 34 -3.95 2.58 3.44
C TRP A 34 -3.59 1.32 4.21
N ARG A 35 -4.37 1.04 5.26
CA ARG A 35 -4.33 -0.23 5.99
C ARG A 35 -5.15 -1.29 5.27
N LEU A 36 -4.56 -2.47 5.09
CA LEU A 36 -5.10 -3.65 4.45
C LEU A 36 -5.14 -4.81 5.44
N GLY A 37 -6.17 -5.66 5.33
CA GLY A 37 -6.25 -6.90 6.12
C GLY A 37 -5.30 -7.98 5.60
N HIS A 38 -5.04 -8.01 4.29
CA HIS A 38 -4.26 -9.05 3.64
C HIS A 38 -3.29 -8.45 2.62
N LEU A 39 -2.22 -9.18 2.34
CA LEU A 39 -1.32 -8.84 1.24
C LEU A 39 -2.13 -8.88 -0.08
N PRO A 40 -2.10 -7.83 -0.90
CA PRO A 40 -2.86 -7.83 -2.15
C PRO A 40 -2.30 -8.85 -3.13
N VAL A 41 -3.19 -9.60 -3.77
CA VAL A 41 -2.87 -10.61 -4.78
C VAL A 41 -3.52 -10.19 -6.10
N VAL A 42 -2.77 -10.31 -7.20
CA VAL A 42 -3.27 -10.01 -8.56
C VAL A 42 -4.45 -10.91 -8.90
N GLY A 43 -5.55 -10.31 -9.36
CA GLY A 43 -6.77 -11.02 -9.77
C GLY A 43 -7.66 -11.48 -8.61
N ALA A 44 -7.28 -11.24 -7.36
CA ALA A 44 -8.13 -11.54 -6.21
C ALA A 44 -9.34 -10.60 -6.12
N ALA A 45 -10.36 -10.99 -5.36
CA ALA A 45 -11.49 -10.12 -5.05
C ALA A 45 -11.05 -8.84 -4.31
N PRO A 46 -11.79 -7.73 -4.44
CA PRO A 46 -11.48 -6.50 -3.72
C PRO A 46 -11.46 -6.71 -2.19
N GLN A 47 -10.53 -6.04 -1.52
CA GLN A 47 -10.45 -5.98 -0.06
C GLN A 47 -10.61 -4.56 0.46
N LEU A 48 -10.89 -4.42 1.76
CA LEU A 48 -10.96 -3.13 2.41
C LEU A 48 -9.57 -2.47 2.49
N ALA A 49 -9.51 -1.18 2.17
CA ALA A 49 -8.36 -0.30 2.26
C ALA A 49 -8.74 0.95 3.06
N VAL A 50 -8.44 0.92 4.36
CA VAL A 50 -8.78 2.01 5.28
C VAL A 50 -7.70 3.09 5.16
N SER A 51 -8.09 4.30 4.72
CA SER A 51 -7.15 5.42 4.63
C SER A 51 -6.58 5.76 6.01
N LEU A 52 -5.27 5.95 6.06
CA LEU A 52 -4.51 6.35 7.24
C LEU A 52 -3.89 7.75 7.04
N PRO A 53 -3.47 8.43 8.13
CA PRO A 53 -2.65 9.62 8.01
C PRO A 53 -1.40 9.38 7.15
N PRO A 54 -0.96 10.38 6.37
CA PRO A 54 0.22 10.23 5.51
C PRO A 54 1.49 9.82 6.27
N HIS A 55 2.28 8.94 5.66
CA HIS A 55 3.57 8.50 6.19
C HIS A 55 4.73 9.33 5.62
N ARG A 56 5.86 9.32 6.33
CA ARG A 56 7.11 9.95 5.87
C ARG A 56 7.77 9.09 4.80
N LEU A 57 8.38 9.73 3.80
CA LEU A 57 9.10 9.07 2.71
C LEU A 57 10.20 8.09 3.18
N ALA A 58 10.78 8.32 4.36
CA ALA A 58 11.80 7.44 4.93
C ALA A 58 11.37 5.96 5.05
N TRP A 59 10.07 5.68 5.12
CA TRP A 59 9.54 4.31 5.14
C TRP A 59 9.63 3.60 3.78
N LEU A 60 9.74 4.32 2.68
CA LEU A 60 9.98 3.74 1.36
C LEU A 60 11.34 3.02 1.30
N ASP A 61 12.33 3.52 2.04
CA ASP A 61 13.70 3.02 2.02
C ASP A 61 14.02 2.02 3.15
N ARG A 62 13.31 2.11 4.28
CA ARG A 62 13.48 1.19 5.41
C ARG A 62 13.09 -0.25 5.07
N SER A 63 14.01 -1.19 5.29
CA SER A 63 13.70 -2.62 5.23
C SER A 63 12.82 -3.05 6.41
N SER A 64 13.14 -2.59 7.61
CA SER A 64 12.33 -2.77 8.80
C SER A 64 12.73 -1.78 9.90
N ALA A 65 11.81 -1.47 10.81
CA ALA A 65 12.06 -0.66 11.99
C ALA A 65 10.92 -0.76 13.01
N GLU A 66 11.23 -0.46 14.27
CA GLU A 66 10.21 -0.24 15.29
C GLU A 66 9.39 1.02 14.96
N VAL A 67 8.08 0.94 15.19
CA VAL A 67 7.17 2.06 15.04
C VAL A 67 7.14 2.84 16.35
N SER A 68 7.58 4.10 16.28
CA SER A 68 7.65 5.03 17.42
C SER A 68 6.44 4.98 18.36
N GLY A 69 6.68 5.13 19.67
CA GLY A 69 5.62 5.16 20.68
C GLY A 69 5.08 3.77 21.06
N GLY A 70 5.89 2.72 20.91
CA GLY A 70 5.49 1.35 21.26
C GLY A 70 4.38 0.80 20.36
N ARG A 71 4.28 1.27 19.12
CA ARG A 71 3.23 0.90 18.17
C ARG A 71 3.64 -0.28 17.29
N GLY A 72 4.39 -1.22 17.86
CA GLY A 72 4.82 -2.42 17.18
C GLY A 72 6.00 -2.22 16.21
N TYR A 73 6.08 -3.10 15.23
CA TYR A 73 7.20 -3.22 14.31
C TYR A 73 6.70 -3.28 12.87
N ALA A 74 7.42 -2.61 11.97
CA ALA A 74 7.11 -2.58 10.55
C ALA A 74 8.24 -3.20 9.74
N ARG A 75 7.89 -4.07 8.80
CA ARG A 75 8.83 -4.72 7.87
C ARG A 75 8.30 -4.60 6.46
N ARG A 76 9.13 -4.13 5.52
CA ARG A 76 8.77 -4.09 4.11
C ARG A 76 8.70 -5.51 3.55
N VAL A 77 7.57 -5.82 2.92
CA VAL A 77 7.30 -7.12 2.27
C VAL A 77 7.25 -7.02 0.76
N LEU A 78 6.79 -5.89 0.21
CA LEU A 78 6.79 -5.61 -1.22
C LEU A 78 7.31 -4.22 -1.49
N LYS A 79 7.89 -4.02 -2.68
CA LYS A 79 8.33 -2.72 -3.17
C LYS A 79 8.24 -2.66 -4.69
N GLY A 80 8.11 -1.46 -5.22
CA GLY A 80 8.25 -1.23 -6.65
C GLY A 80 8.10 0.23 -7.01
N GLN A 81 7.89 0.45 -8.29
CA GLN A 81 7.59 1.74 -8.88
C GLN A 81 6.16 1.73 -9.40
N PHE A 82 5.61 2.89 -9.68
CA PHE A 82 4.31 2.96 -10.34
C PHE A 82 4.27 4.04 -11.41
N SER A 83 3.33 3.88 -12.33
CA SER A 83 2.91 4.92 -13.26
C SER A 83 1.42 5.17 -13.15
N THR A 84 1.04 6.44 -13.25
CA THR A 84 -0.35 6.87 -13.18
C THR A 84 -1.08 6.50 -14.47
N LEU A 85 -2.27 5.90 -14.36
CA LEU A 85 -3.14 5.69 -15.50
C LEU A 85 -4.12 6.87 -15.61
N LEU A 86 -4.23 7.47 -16.79
CA LEU A 86 -5.11 8.63 -17.01
C LEU A 86 -6.58 8.23 -17.22
N PRO A 87 -7.55 9.10 -16.82
CA PRO A 87 -7.35 10.32 -16.06
C PRO A 87 -7.29 10.04 -14.56
N LEU A 88 -6.32 10.68 -13.91
CA LEU A 88 -5.86 10.45 -12.54
C LEU A 88 -6.91 10.60 -11.43
N LYS A 89 -8.06 11.25 -11.68
CA LYS A 89 -9.14 11.43 -10.70
C LYS A 89 -10.48 11.68 -11.41
N THR A 90 -11.40 10.74 -11.27
CA THR A 90 -12.84 11.05 -11.29
C THR A 90 -13.39 10.61 -9.94
N GLY A 91 -13.59 11.56 -9.02
CA GLY A 91 -14.10 11.26 -7.67
C GLY A 91 -13.12 10.46 -6.80
N HIS A 92 -13.55 9.28 -6.34
CA HIS A 92 -12.86 8.45 -5.33
C HIS A 92 -11.96 7.35 -5.92
N LEU A 93 -11.74 7.36 -7.24
CA LEU A 93 -11.01 6.32 -7.95
C LEU A 93 -9.54 6.67 -8.15
N LEU A 94 -8.64 5.85 -7.59
CA LEU A 94 -7.21 5.81 -7.89
C LEU A 94 -6.93 4.61 -8.81
N ARG A 95 -6.24 4.84 -9.94
CA ARG A 95 -5.70 3.76 -10.79
C ARG A 95 -4.22 3.97 -11.08
N LEU A 96 -3.40 3.00 -10.67
CA LEU A 96 -1.96 3.01 -10.88
C LEU A 96 -1.54 1.66 -11.50
N HIS A 97 -0.61 1.68 -12.44
CA HIS A 97 0.14 0.49 -12.78
C HIS A 97 1.28 0.35 -11.78
N LEU A 98 1.25 -0.69 -10.97
CA LEU A 98 2.34 -1.07 -10.06
C LEU A 98 3.29 -1.99 -10.82
N SER A 99 4.59 -1.72 -10.73
CA SER A 99 5.65 -2.55 -11.30
C SER A 99 6.72 -2.82 -10.25
N GLY A 100 6.82 -4.07 -9.84
CA GLY A 100 7.80 -4.56 -8.87
C GLY A 100 8.10 -6.05 -9.09
N PRO A 101 9.17 -6.58 -8.48
CA PRO A 101 9.59 -7.97 -8.70
C PRO A 101 8.54 -9.00 -8.25
N ASP A 102 7.78 -8.68 -7.19
CA ASP A 102 6.83 -9.60 -6.56
C ASP A 102 5.37 -9.12 -6.71
N LEU A 103 5.14 -7.98 -7.37
CA LEU A 103 3.81 -7.41 -7.62
C LEU A 103 3.84 -6.54 -8.88
N ASP A 104 3.16 -7.00 -9.93
CA ASP A 104 2.96 -6.28 -11.19
C ASP A 104 1.49 -6.36 -11.60
N GLY A 105 0.85 -5.21 -11.84
CA GLY A 105 -0.59 -5.15 -12.12
C GLY A 105 -1.22 -3.78 -11.93
N ILE A 106 -2.52 -3.67 -12.19
CA ILE A 106 -3.26 -2.41 -12.05
C ILE A 106 -3.90 -2.34 -10.67
N LEU A 107 -3.34 -1.50 -9.80
CA LEU A 107 -3.97 -1.11 -8.55
C LEU A 107 -5.18 -0.23 -8.85
N THR A 108 -6.32 -0.61 -8.28
CA THR A 108 -7.52 0.22 -8.21
C THR A 108 -7.93 0.41 -6.76
N ILE A 109 -8.14 1.66 -6.35
CA ILE A 109 -8.82 1.98 -5.09
C ILE A 109 -10.06 2.79 -5.44
N ASP A 110 -11.25 2.26 -5.18
CA ASP A 110 -12.53 2.94 -5.36
C ASP A 110 -13.23 3.06 -4.00
N GLY A 111 -13.25 4.27 -3.45
CA GLY A 111 -13.65 4.48 -2.06
C GLY A 111 -12.71 3.77 -1.10
N ASP A 112 -13.22 2.75 -0.40
CA ASP A 112 -12.48 1.91 0.53
C ASP A 112 -12.15 0.52 -0.03
N LYS A 113 -12.41 0.26 -1.33
CA LYS A 113 -12.15 -1.04 -1.95
C LYS A 113 -10.88 -1.00 -2.78
N LEU A 114 -9.89 -1.79 -2.38
CA LEU A 114 -8.65 -2.01 -3.11
C LEU A 114 -8.68 -3.35 -3.85
N GLN A 115 -8.24 -3.33 -5.09
CA GLN A 115 -8.00 -4.54 -5.90
C GLN A 115 -6.75 -4.35 -6.76
N ILE A 116 -6.05 -5.46 -7.06
CA ILE A 116 -5.02 -5.50 -8.09
C ILE A 116 -5.55 -6.32 -9.26
N LEU A 117 -5.74 -5.68 -10.40
CA LEU A 117 -6.16 -6.34 -11.64
C LEU A 117 -4.93 -6.83 -12.40
N PRO A 118 -5.02 -7.95 -13.14
CA PRO A 118 -3.96 -8.35 -14.06
C PRO A 118 -3.78 -7.30 -15.16
N LEU A 119 -2.57 -7.22 -15.71
CA LEU A 119 -2.35 -6.50 -16.96
C LEU A 119 -3.14 -7.22 -18.07
N ALA A 120 -3.83 -6.46 -18.92
CA ALA A 120 -4.49 -7.05 -20.09
C ALA A 120 -3.42 -7.70 -20.99
N LEU A 121 -3.68 -8.94 -21.42
CA LEU A 121 -2.89 -9.65 -22.44
C LEU A 121 -3.10 -9.02 -23.83
#